data_AF-A0A938IZJ0-F1
#
_entry.id   AF-A0A938IZJ0-F1
#
_cell.length_a   1.000
_cell.length_b   1.000
_cell.length_c   1.000
_cell.angle_alpha   90.00
_cell.angle_beta   90.00
_cell.angle_gamma   90.00
#
_symmetry.space_group_name_H-M   'P 1'
#
loop_
_entity.id
_entity.type
_entity.pdbx_description
1 polymer ?
#
loop_
_entity_poly.entity_id
_entity_poly.type
_entity_poly.pdbx_seq_one_letter_code
_entity_poly.pdbx_strand_id
1 'polypeptide(L)'
;MTGPPGNPANCQNPRVRLPVSFIRLPLVVDADALAAEIAALPASAWKDHPEGAVGNTAVPLVAFNGDPGDDATSGPMLPTPHLAALPYTRRVMGAFDSVIGRSRLMRVPEEGDLYAHVDVAYTWRDHMRVHVPVVSDPSVEFHCDGEIVHMAPGEVWIFDTWRRHKVVNPANHPRTHLVIDTVGSASFWNLIRNPGQPARAIAVDDPEPTIVTELVNKPEVASPWELQIAYQALLADLATRNADAVGPLAAAFEPILRAWRNAWARFGDDPTGYPTFARMKAEAEQLISQNGGAVPLPNGIRFLDACRNHALIAPDESAANRAAAAAPSPAASAAQPAAGPSVRPAAPAPRRGAAPRIERPVFIVSSPRSGSSLMFETLAKSPDLFTVGGESHMVIESIPALTPAAHEWHSNRLTEADAAPEIVARLQENFVQELRDRDGQAPIGPVRMLEKTPKNSLRVPFLQAAFPDAVFIYLYRDPRETVSSMLDAWRSGRFKMYADLPGWTGTPWSLLLVPGWQDLIGRPLADVVTSQWATATTWLLDDLEALDPDRWCVASYDRLVADPQTEMERLAAFAGVRWDQELTQDLPLSRHTLDSPHPDKWLRNAEELEPYWDHVADVAARA
;
A
#
# COMPACT_ATOMS: atom_id res chain seq x y z
N MET A 1 -17.98 -4.36 42.51
CA MET A 1 -16.55 -4.34 42.87
C MET A 1 -15.88 -3.37 41.91
N THR A 2 -15.65 -2.16 42.40
CA THR A 2 -15.08 -1.04 41.67
C THR A 2 -13.57 -1.24 41.55
N GLY A 3 -13.06 -1.39 40.32
CA GLY A 3 -11.62 -1.37 40.04
C GLY A 3 -11.00 -0.03 40.44
N PRO A 4 -9.72 0.01 40.80
CA PRO A 4 -9.08 1.22 41.27
C PRO A 4 -9.01 2.27 40.15
N PRO A 5 -9.06 3.57 40.48
CA PRO A 5 -8.89 4.64 39.50
C PRO A 5 -7.48 4.52 38.88
N GLY A 6 -7.43 4.53 37.55
CA GLY A 6 -6.19 4.45 36.79
C GLY A 6 -5.19 5.52 37.24
N ASN A 7 -3.95 5.09 37.44
CA ASN A 7 -2.83 5.94 37.85
C ASN A 7 -2.65 7.13 36.88
N PRO A 8 -2.67 8.40 37.35
CA PRO A 8 -2.53 9.59 36.49
C PRO A 8 -1.15 9.73 35.82
N ALA A 9 -0.21 8.82 36.07
CA ALA A 9 1.11 8.80 35.45
C ALA A 9 1.13 8.31 33.98
N ASN A 10 0.02 7.77 33.45
CA ASN A 10 -0.01 7.20 32.09
C ASN A 10 -0.24 8.23 30.96
N CYS A 11 -0.36 9.52 31.29
CA CYS A 11 -0.47 10.61 30.30
C CYS A 11 0.88 11.06 29.70
N GLN A 12 1.97 10.32 29.93
CA GLN A 12 3.31 10.67 29.46
C GLN A 12 3.68 10.07 28.09
N ASN A 13 2.77 9.34 27.43
CA ASN A 13 3.02 8.98 26.03
C ASN A 13 2.68 10.19 25.15
N PRO A 14 3.65 10.84 24.48
CA PRO A 14 3.44 12.10 23.78
C PRO A 14 2.62 11.96 22.48
N ARG A 15 1.74 10.95 22.37
CA ARG A 15 1.00 10.58 21.15
C ARG A 15 -0.44 10.20 21.42
N VAL A 16 -1.24 10.21 20.35
CA VAL A 16 -2.69 9.97 20.22
C VAL A 16 -3.14 8.54 20.58
N ARG A 17 -2.40 7.83 21.43
CA ARG A 17 -2.86 6.56 21.97
C ARG A 17 -3.76 6.81 23.17
N LEU A 18 -5.01 6.37 23.09
CA LEU A 18 -5.93 6.53 24.20
C LEU A 18 -5.70 5.43 25.25
N PRO A 19 -5.85 5.74 26.55
CA PRO A 19 -5.71 4.73 27.60
C PRO A 19 -6.85 3.70 27.59
N VAL A 20 -7.98 4.01 26.93
CA VAL A 20 -9.18 3.19 26.80
C VAL A 20 -9.62 3.12 25.34
N SER A 21 -10.44 2.13 24.98
CA SER A 21 -10.85 1.92 23.58
C SER A 21 -11.73 3.05 23.06
N PHE A 22 -12.74 3.46 23.84
CA PHE A 22 -13.70 4.51 23.45
C PHE A 22 -13.79 5.62 24.49
N ILE A 23 -13.98 6.85 24.03
CA ILE A 23 -14.32 8.00 24.89
C ILE A 23 -15.48 8.75 24.26
N ARG A 24 -16.61 8.83 24.97
CA ARG A 24 -17.68 9.77 24.66
C ARG A 24 -17.29 11.14 25.20
N LEU A 25 -17.13 12.12 24.33
CA LEU A 25 -16.86 13.49 24.72
C LEU A 25 -18.12 14.10 25.37
N PRO A 26 -17.97 14.99 26.37
CA PRO A 26 -19.06 15.64 27.08
C PRO A 26 -19.63 16.80 26.23
N LEU A 27 -20.06 16.49 25.01
CA LEU A 27 -20.71 17.37 24.06
C LEU A 27 -21.99 16.70 23.55
N VAL A 28 -23.02 17.50 23.30
CA VAL A 28 -24.27 17.03 22.69
C VAL A 28 -24.58 17.91 21.48
N VAL A 29 -24.93 17.25 20.38
CA VAL A 29 -25.26 17.87 19.10
C VAL A 29 -26.71 17.56 18.77
N ASP A 30 -27.40 18.50 18.13
CA ASP A 30 -28.72 18.31 17.56
C ASP A 30 -28.61 17.49 16.27
N ALA A 31 -28.83 16.18 16.40
CA ALA A 31 -28.72 15.25 15.27
C ALA A 31 -29.74 15.56 14.15
N ASP A 32 -30.94 16.03 14.50
CA ASP A 32 -31.99 16.34 13.54
C ASP A 32 -31.61 17.59 12.72
N ALA A 33 -31.03 18.60 13.36
CA ALA A 33 -30.50 19.78 12.67
C ALA A 33 -29.35 19.41 11.71
N LEU A 34 -28.40 18.56 12.13
CA LEU A 34 -27.37 18.04 11.22
C LEU A 34 -27.97 17.24 10.07
N ALA A 35 -28.93 16.35 10.34
CA ALA A 35 -29.58 15.54 9.32
C ALA A 35 -30.30 16.41 8.28
N ALA A 36 -30.96 17.49 8.72
CA ALA A 36 -31.62 18.44 7.84
C ALA A 36 -30.62 19.17 6.91
N GLU A 37 -29.48 19.63 7.42
CA GLU A 37 -28.43 20.24 6.57
C GLU A 37 -27.85 19.26 5.55
N ILE A 38 -27.56 18.04 6.00
CA ILE A 38 -26.98 16.99 5.17
C ILE A 38 -27.96 16.57 4.07
N ALA A 39 -29.26 16.51 4.36
CA ALA A 39 -30.30 16.21 3.39
C ALA A 39 -30.47 17.30 2.32
N ALA A 40 -30.08 18.55 2.62
CA ALA A 40 -30.14 19.66 1.68
C ALA A 40 -28.96 19.68 0.68
N LEU A 41 -27.91 18.86 0.90
CA LEU A 41 -26.81 18.75 -0.04
C LEU A 41 -27.26 18.11 -1.37
N PRO A 42 -26.76 18.60 -2.52
CA PRO A 42 -27.07 17.98 -3.79
C PRO A 42 -26.49 16.57 -3.88
N ALA A 43 -27.16 15.67 -4.62
CA ALA A 43 -26.68 14.30 -4.82
C ALA A 43 -25.25 14.26 -5.40
N SER A 44 -24.87 15.24 -6.22
CA SER A 44 -23.52 15.38 -6.80
C SER A 44 -22.41 15.69 -5.79
N ALA A 45 -22.75 16.10 -4.55
CA ALA A 45 -21.78 16.27 -3.48
C ALA A 45 -21.30 14.92 -2.91
N TRP A 46 -22.11 13.86 -3.04
CA TRP A 46 -21.79 12.52 -2.57
C TRP A 46 -20.96 11.79 -3.62
N LYS A 47 -19.74 11.41 -3.24
CA LYS A 47 -18.82 10.63 -4.09
C LYS A 47 -18.58 9.27 -3.47
N ASP A 48 -18.27 8.28 -4.30
CA ASP A 48 -17.83 6.97 -3.79
C ASP A 48 -16.60 7.14 -2.89
N HIS A 49 -16.58 6.44 -1.77
CA HIS A 49 -15.44 6.46 -0.87
C HIS A 49 -14.22 5.86 -1.58
N PRO A 50 -13.02 6.47 -1.49
CA PRO A 50 -11.83 6.02 -2.20
C PRO A 50 -11.41 4.57 -1.92
N GLU A 51 -11.81 4.02 -0.76
CA GLU A 51 -11.55 2.62 -0.39
C GLU A 51 -12.48 1.61 -1.10
N GLY A 52 -13.47 2.08 -1.87
CA GLY A 52 -14.19 1.27 -2.86
C GLY A 52 -15.21 0.26 -2.32
N ALA A 53 -15.57 0.32 -1.04
CA ALA A 53 -16.66 -0.48 -0.50
C ALA A 53 -18.00 -0.07 -1.16
N VAL A 54 -18.73 -1.05 -1.70
CA VAL A 54 -19.96 -0.81 -2.48
C VAL A 54 -20.96 0.02 -1.68
N GLY A 55 -21.32 1.20 -2.20
CA GLY A 55 -22.30 2.10 -1.59
C GLY A 55 -21.78 2.99 -0.46
N ASN A 56 -20.53 2.81 0.00
CA ASN A 56 -19.89 3.78 0.90
C ASN A 56 -19.64 5.08 0.13
N THR A 57 -20.27 6.16 0.57
CA THR A 57 -20.17 7.48 -0.06
C THR A 57 -19.73 8.53 0.95
N ALA A 58 -19.04 9.55 0.49
CA ALA A 58 -18.59 10.65 1.34
C ALA A 58 -18.78 12.02 0.68
N VAL A 59 -18.92 13.03 1.54
CA VAL A 59 -18.84 14.45 1.17
C VAL A 59 -17.65 15.06 1.89
N PRO A 60 -16.53 15.32 1.19
CA PRO A 60 -15.38 16.02 1.78
C PRO A 60 -15.76 17.45 2.19
N LEU A 61 -15.50 17.79 3.46
CA LEU A 61 -15.80 19.11 4.04
C LEU A 61 -14.54 19.96 4.24
N VAL A 62 -13.44 19.30 4.59
CA VAL A 62 -12.09 19.86 4.63
C VAL A 62 -11.18 18.88 3.92
N ALA A 63 -10.52 19.32 2.85
CA ALA A 63 -9.77 18.47 1.92
C ALA A 63 -8.48 19.17 1.45
N PHE A 64 -7.61 18.43 0.75
CA PHE A 64 -6.37 18.98 0.21
C PHE A 64 -6.65 20.15 -0.74
N ASN A 65 -6.08 21.32 -0.43
CA ASN A 65 -6.32 22.59 -1.10
C ASN A 65 -7.82 22.98 -1.25
N GLY A 66 -8.71 22.37 -0.48
CA GLY A 66 -10.15 22.61 -0.56
C GLY A 66 -10.83 21.96 -1.76
N ASP A 67 -10.14 21.08 -2.48
CA ASP A 67 -10.71 20.32 -3.60
C ASP A 67 -11.49 19.10 -3.08
N PRO A 68 -12.84 19.04 -3.22
CA PRO A 68 -13.61 17.87 -2.82
C PRO A 68 -13.39 16.65 -3.73
N GLY A 69 -12.59 16.76 -4.79
CA GLY A 69 -12.13 15.66 -5.64
C GLY A 69 -10.78 15.09 -5.24
N ASP A 70 -10.02 15.77 -4.38
CA ASP A 70 -8.69 15.34 -3.96
C ASP A 70 -8.73 14.79 -2.54
N ASP A 71 -8.44 13.49 -2.42
CA ASP A 71 -8.49 12.76 -1.17
C ASP A 71 -7.12 12.61 -0.47
N ALA A 72 -6.11 13.38 -0.93
CA ALA A 72 -4.79 13.38 -0.31
C ALA A 72 -4.84 13.64 1.20
N THR A 73 -4.00 12.91 1.95
CA THR A 73 -3.95 12.96 3.41
C THR A 73 -2.85 13.87 3.95
N SER A 74 -2.09 14.53 3.08
CA SER A 74 -0.96 15.39 3.42
C SER A 74 -0.95 16.67 2.60
N GLY A 75 -0.53 17.76 3.23
CA GLY A 75 -0.50 19.10 2.66
C GLY A 75 -1.61 20.00 3.22
N PRO A 76 -1.80 21.21 2.66
CA PRO A 76 -2.76 22.17 3.17
C PRO A 76 -4.19 21.64 3.09
N MET A 77 -4.86 21.59 4.23
CA MET A 77 -6.26 21.21 4.39
C MET A 77 -7.09 22.48 4.40
N LEU A 78 -7.99 22.66 3.43
CA LEU A 78 -8.84 23.86 3.35
C LEU A 78 -10.33 23.47 3.28
N PRO A 79 -11.25 24.34 3.75
CA PRO A 79 -12.69 24.14 3.61
C PRO A 79 -13.10 23.96 2.15
N THR A 80 -13.94 22.97 1.87
CA THR A 80 -14.57 22.80 0.56
C THR A 80 -15.80 23.71 0.41
N PRO A 81 -16.29 23.95 -0.82
CA PRO A 81 -17.56 24.67 -1.03
C PRO A 81 -18.76 24.02 -0.32
N HIS A 82 -18.72 22.71 -0.09
CA HIS A 82 -19.80 21.99 0.62
C HIS A 82 -19.88 22.40 2.09
N LEU A 83 -18.75 22.61 2.78
CA LEU A 83 -18.76 23.04 4.18
C LEU A 83 -19.40 24.43 4.36
N ALA A 84 -19.25 25.33 3.39
CA ALA A 84 -19.86 26.65 3.44
C ALA A 84 -21.40 26.60 3.45
N ALA A 85 -22.01 25.53 2.94
CA ALA A 85 -23.46 25.34 2.90
C ALA A 85 -24.03 24.70 4.19
N LEU A 86 -23.19 24.41 5.18
CA LEU A 86 -23.56 23.64 6.38
C LEU A 86 -23.28 24.45 7.68
N PRO A 87 -24.02 25.52 7.98
CA PRO A 87 -23.74 26.43 9.10
C PRO A 87 -23.74 25.74 10.48
N TYR A 88 -24.63 24.80 10.75
CA TYR A 88 -24.67 24.07 12.00
C TYR A 88 -23.51 23.06 12.08
N THR A 89 -23.20 22.36 10.99
CA THR A 89 -22.00 21.50 10.90
C THR A 89 -20.73 22.30 11.22
N ARG A 90 -20.61 23.53 10.72
CA ARG A 90 -19.49 24.43 11.06
C ARG A 90 -19.45 24.75 12.56
N ARG A 91 -20.59 25.01 13.21
CA ARG A 91 -20.65 25.22 14.68
C ARG A 91 -20.21 23.99 15.46
N VAL A 92 -20.62 22.80 15.03
CA VAL A 92 -20.16 21.52 15.61
C VAL A 92 -18.64 21.40 15.49
N MET A 93 -18.08 21.64 14.30
CA MET A 93 -16.62 21.61 14.09
C MET A 93 -15.89 22.69 14.90
N GLY A 94 -16.46 23.89 15.02
CA GLY A 94 -15.90 24.99 15.80
C GLY A 94 -15.93 24.76 17.31
N ALA A 95 -16.84 23.94 17.81
CA ALA A 95 -16.99 23.65 19.24
C ALA A 95 -15.81 22.87 19.84
N PHE A 96 -14.95 22.27 19.00
CA PHE A 96 -13.70 21.64 19.41
C PHE A 96 -12.58 22.63 19.69
N ASP A 97 -12.72 23.90 19.28
CA ASP A 97 -11.75 24.97 19.51
C ASP A 97 -10.33 24.53 19.11
N SER A 98 -10.20 23.92 17.94
CA SER A 98 -8.99 23.24 17.48
C SER A 98 -8.75 23.50 15.99
N VAL A 99 -7.53 23.20 15.55
CA VAL A 99 -7.20 23.19 14.12
C VAL A 99 -7.82 21.94 13.49
N ILE A 100 -8.55 22.12 12.40
CA ILE A 100 -9.27 21.06 11.71
C ILE A 100 -8.46 20.55 10.52
N GLY A 101 -8.23 19.24 10.51
CA GLY A 101 -7.65 18.52 9.40
C GLY A 101 -8.73 17.95 8.47
N ARG A 102 -8.37 16.88 7.76
CA ARG A 102 -9.27 16.21 6.81
C ARG A 102 -10.57 15.81 7.50
N SER A 103 -11.70 16.26 6.96
CA SER A 103 -13.02 16.08 7.57
C SER A 103 -14.07 15.82 6.51
N ARG A 104 -15.04 14.94 6.79
CA ARG A 104 -16.07 14.55 5.82
C ARG A 104 -17.34 14.06 6.48
N LEU A 105 -18.42 14.06 5.71
CA LEU A 105 -19.58 13.22 5.98
C LEU A 105 -19.32 11.85 5.36
N MET A 106 -19.55 10.77 6.11
CA MET A 106 -19.46 9.39 5.62
C MET A 106 -20.82 8.74 5.73
N ARG A 107 -21.34 8.24 4.61
CA ARG A 107 -22.58 7.47 4.54
C ARG A 107 -22.27 6.05 4.11
N VAL A 108 -22.62 5.09 4.94
CA VAL A 108 -22.32 3.67 4.71
C VAL A 108 -23.60 2.83 4.81
N PRO A 109 -24.02 2.14 3.72
CA PRO A 109 -25.30 1.43 3.66
C PRO A 109 -25.31 0.08 4.37
N GLU A 110 -24.22 -0.67 4.30
CA GLU A 110 -23.99 -1.90 5.05
C GLU A 110 -22.49 -2.06 5.30
N GLU A 111 -22.13 -2.61 6.45
CA GLU A 111 -20.77 -3.06 6.77
C GLU A 111 -20.89 -4.45 7.40
N GLY A 112 -20.46 -5.48 6.67
CA GLY A 112 -20.36 -6.83 7.22
C GLY A 112 -19.24 -6.95 8.26
N ASP A 113 -18.96 -8.19 8.71
CA ASP A 113 -17.81 -8.52 9.57
C ASP A 113 -16.43 -8.34 8.89
N LEU A 114 -16.41 -7.60 7.79
CA LEU A 114 -15.25 -7.43 6.93
C LEU A 114 -14.39 -6.27 7.46
N TYR A 115 -13.12 -6.61 7.73
CA TYR A 115 -11.97 -5.72 7.92
C TYR A 115 -11.79 -5.06 9.30
N ALA A 116 -11.54 -5.88 10.32
CA ALA A 116 -10.81 -5.39 11.49
C ALA A 116 -9.40 -4.91 11.10
N HIS A 117 -9.11 -3.63 11.32
CA HIS A 117 -7.89 -2.96 10.87
C HIS A 117 -7.32 -2.02 11.95
N VAL A 118 -6.19 -1.38 11.61
CA VAL A 118 -5.50 -0.36 12.41
C VAL A 118 -5.17 0.79 11.47
N ASP A 119 -5.37 2.02 11.92
CA ASP A 119 -4.99 3.19 11.14
C ASP A 119 -3.49 3.43 11.27
N VAL A 120 -2.76 3.30 10.15
CA VAL A 120 -1.29 3.33 10.15
C VAL A 120 -0.68 4.52 9.43
N ALA A 121 -1.43 5.33 8.69
CA ALA A 121 -0.85 6.49 8.01
C ALA A 121 -0.37 7.55 9.02
N TYR A 122 0.65 8.32 8.62
CA TYR A 122 1.30 9.33 9.48
C TYR A 122 0.31 10.25 10.19
N THR A 123 -0.75 10.70 9.52
CA THR A 123 -1.74 11.62 10.09
C THR A 123 -2.34 11.07 11.39
N TRP A 124 -2.71 9.79 11.45
CA TRP A 124 -3.35 9.18 12.64
C TRP A 124 -2.39 8.89 13.79
N ARG A 125 -1.09 9.15 13.60
CA ARG A 125 -0.10 9.19 14.68
C ARG A 125 -0.38 10.30 15.68
N ASP A 126 -0.83 11.45 15.17
CA ASP A 126 -0.92 12.72 15.91
C ASP A 126 -2.30 13.39 15.83
N HIS A 127 -3.24 12.84 15.07
CA HIS A 127 -4.61 13.36 14.96
C HIS A 127 -5.62 12.42 15.61
N MET A 128 -6.50 12.99 16.43
CA MET A 128 -7.70 12.34 16.91
C MET A 128 -8.77 12.37 15.81
N ARG A 129 -9.42 11.22 15.62
CA ARG A 129 -10.60 11.11 14.76
C ARG A 129 -11.86 11.20 15.60
N VAL A 130 -12.60 12.29 15.42
CA VAL A 130 -13.89 12.51 16.07
C VAL A 130 -15.00 11.98 15.18
N HIS A 131 -15.90 11.20 15.77
CA HIS A 131 -17.12 10.71 15.17
C HIS A 131 -18.33 11.40 15.82
N VAL A 132 -19.16 12.04 15.00
CA VAL A 132 -20.48 12.55 15.38
C VAL A 132 -21.52 11.79 14.56
N PRO A 133 -22.19 10.77 15.12
CA PRO A 133 -23.25 10.05 14.43
C PRO A 133 -24.42 11.01 14.18
N VAL A 134 -24.88 11.05 12.93
CA VAL A 134 -26.05 11.86 12.53
C VAL A 134 -27.25 10.95 12.28
N VAL A 135 -27.03 9.87 11.54
CA VAL A 135 -28.00 8.80 11.34
C VAL A 135 -27.32 7.51 11.75
N SER A 136 -27.85 6.82 12.76
CA SER A 136 -27.27 5.59 13.31
C SER A 136 -28.39 4.76 13.93
N ASP A 137 -28.46 3.48 13.61
CA ASP A 137 -29.42 2.54 14.19
C ASP A 137 -28.81 1.85 15.42
N PRO A 138 -29.58 1.55 16.49
CA PRO A 138 -29.07 0.86 17.68
C PRO A 138 -28.36 -0.47 17.42
N SER A 139 -28.59 -1.10 16.27
CA SER A 139 -27.88 -2.32 15.84
C SER A 139 -26.49 -2.08 15.24
N VAL A 140 -26.08 -0.82 15.03
CA VAL A 140 -24.72 -0.46 14.59
C VAL A 140 -23.75 -0.61 15.76
N GLU A 141 -22.74 -1.45 15.59
CA GLU A 141 -21.74 -1.76 16.60
C GLU A 141 -20.34 -1.32 16.17
N PHE A 142 -19.69 -0.49 16.99
CA PHE A 142 -18.27 -0.18 16.88
C PHE A 142 -17.48 -1.09 17.80
N HIS A 143 -16.52 -1.83 17.25
CA HIS A 143 -15.67 -2.75 17.97
C HIS A 143 -14.25 -2.18 18.02
N CYS A 144 -13.65 -2.07 19.21
CA CYS A 144 -12.25 -1.68 19.39
C CYS A 144 -11.66 -2.39 20.61
N ASP A 145 -10.60 -3.17 20.38
CA ASP A 145 -9.89 -3.91 21.44
C ASP A 145 -10.80 -4.77 22.33
N GLY A 146 -11.81 -5.41 21.71
CA GLY A 146 -12.78 -6.26 22.40
C GLY A 146 -13.93 -5.52 23.10
N GLU A 147 -13.88 -4.18 23.18
CA GLU A 147 -15.03 -3.37 23.60
C GLU A 147 -15.97 -3.13 22.41
N ILE A 148 -17.27 -3.11 22.70
CA ILE A 148 -18.33 -2.88 21.73
C ILE A 148 -19.20 -1.72 22.22
N VAL A 149 -19.39 -0.70 21.39
CA VAL A 149 -20.27 0.43 21.69
C VAL A 149 -21.20 0.72 20.51
N HIS A 150 -22.42 1.13 20.81
CA HIS A 150 -23.26 1.85 19.86
C HIS A 150 -23.03 3.35 20.06
N MET A 151 -22.68 4.06 18.97
CA MET A 151 -22.60 5.51 18.98
C MET A 151 -23.94 6.09 18.52
N ALA A 152 -24.68 6.70 19.44
CA ALA A 152 -26.03 7.19 19.18
C ALA A 152 -26.01 8.57 18.46
N PRO A 153 -27.05 8.90 17.67
CA PRO A 153 -27.16 10.22 17.04
C PRO A 153 -27.04 11.37 18.06
N GLY A 154 -26.23 12.37 17.71
CA GLY A 154 -26.03 13.57 18.54
C GLY A 154 -24.97 13.41 19.64
N GLU A 155 -24.45 12.20 19.85
CA GLU A 155 -23.27 12.00 20.69
C GLU A 155 -21.98 12.36 19.95
N VAL A 156 -20.90 12.57 20.69
CA VAL A 156 -19.58 12.85 20.13
C VAL A 156 -18.58 11.85 20.70
N TRP A 157 -17.89 11.14 19.81
CA TRP A 157 -17.02 10.02 20.18
C TRP A 157 -15.62 10.15 19.58
N ILE A 158 -14.64 9.65 20.30
CA ILE A 158 -13.32 9.29 19.79
C ILE A 158 -13.01 7.86 20.22
N PHE A 159 -12.11 7.19 19.49
CA PHE A 159 -11.61 5.88 19.88
C PHE A 159 -10.14 5.70 19.46
N ASP A 160 -9.47 4.72 20.07
CA ASP A 160 -8.06 4.46 19.81
C ASP A 160 -7.87 3.77 18.44
N THR A 161 -7.64 4.56 17.40
CA THR A 161 -7.45 4.04 16.03
C THR A 161 -6.15 3.23 15.87
N TRP A 162 -5.23 3.31 16.85
CA TRP A 162 -4.03 2.48 16.92
C TRP A 162 -4.32 1.04 17.38
N ARG A 163 -5.48 0.80 18.00
CA ARG A 163 -5.96 -0.54 18.33
C ARG A 163 -6.76 -1.12 17.18
N ARG A 164 -6.82 -2.45 17.14
CA ARG A 164 -7.57 -3.15 16.11
C ARG A 164 -9.06 -2.88 16.29
N HIS A 165 -9.69 -2.34 15.26
CA HIS A 165 -11.09 -1.91 15.30
C HIS A 165 -11.85 -2.29 14.02
N LYS A 166 -13.17 -2.42 14.13
CA LYS A 166 -14.12 -2.66 13.03
C LYS A 166 -15.47 -2.04 13.35
N VAL A 167 -16.33 -1.92 12.34
CA VAL A 167 -17.74 -1.56 12.52
C VAL A 167 -18.60 -2.66 11.92
N VAL A 168 -19.66 -3.04 12.62
CA VAL A 168 -20.70 -3.94 12.12
C VAL A 168 -21.95 -3.09 11.91
N ASN A 169 -22.39 -2.97 10.67
CA ASN A 169 -23.61 -2.25 10.29
C ASN A 169 -24.54 -3.19 9.51
N PRO A 170 -25.59 -3.74 10.16
CA PRO A 170 -26.52 -4.67 9.52
C PRO A 170 -27.18 -4.09 8.27
N ALA A 171 -27.43 -4.94 7.28
CA ALA A 171 -28.14 -4.54 6.07
C ALA A 171 -29.52 -3.93 6.42
N ASN A 172 -29.89 -2.87 5.70
CA ASN A 172 -31.14 -2.07 5.77
C ASN A 172 -31.10 -0.74 6.55
N HIS A 173 -30.01 -0.39 7.22
CA HIS A 173 -29.90 0.88 7.97
C HIS A 173 -28.63 1.66 7.59
N PRO A 174 -28.68 2.56 6.58
CA PRO A 174 -27.51 3.36 6.24
C PRO A 174 -27.13 4.27 7.40
N ARG A 175 -25.87 4.21 7.85
CA ARG A 175 -25.34 5.11 8.87
C ARG A 175 -24.69 6.32 8.22
N THR A 176 -24.88 7.50 8.80
CA THR A 176 -24.17 8.73 8.39
C THR A 176 -23.47 9.33 9.60
N HIS A 177 -22.15 9.49 9.51
CA HIS A 177 -21.33 10.15 10.54
C HIS A 177 -20.64 11.38 9.95
N LEU A 178 -20.58 12.45 10.73
CA LEU A 178 -19.60 13.51 10.53
C LEU A 178 -18.29 13.04 11.18
N VAL A 179 -17.23 12.96 10.38
CA VAL A 179 -15.88 12.53 10.79
C VAL A 179 -14.93 13.70 10.67
N ILE A 180 -14.22 14.02 11.75
CA ILE A 180 -13.34 15.18 11.87
C ILE A 180 -11.99 14.72 12.40
N ASP A 181 -10.93 14.88 11.61
CA ASP A 181 -9.56 14.68 12.08
C ASP A 181 -9.02 16.00 12.66
N THR A 182 -8.43 15.95 13.86
CA THR A 182 -7.83 17.13 14.52
C THR A 182 -6.68 16.75 15.45
N VAL A 183 -5.62 17.56 15.50
CA VAL A 183 -4.54 17.41 16.48
C VAL A 183 -4.98 17.67 17.93
N GLY A 184 -6.10 18.38 18.11
CA GLY A 184 -6.65 18.74 19.41
C GLY A 184 -5.92 19.90 20.10
N SER A 185 -6.68 20.92 20.48
CA SER A 185 -6.21 22.00 21.35
C SER A 185 -6.22 21.62 22.83
N ALA A 186 -5.71 22.49 23.70
CA ALA A 186 -5.76 22.28 25.14
C ALA A 186 -7.20 22.12 25.68
N SER A 187 -8.16 22.86 25.12
CA SER A 187 -9.59 22.77 25.45
C SER A 187 -10.18 21.43 24.98
N PHE A 188 -9.85 20.98 23.77
CA PHE A 188 -10.22 19.64 23.29
C PHE A 188 -9.66 18.52 24.17
N TRP A 189 -8.37 18.55 24.50
CA TRP A 189 -7.75 17.57 25.41
C TRP A 189 -8.30 17.63 26.83
N ASN A 190 -8.92 18.74 27.24
CA ASN A 190 -9.66 18.80 28.50
C ASN A 190 -10.98 18.00 28.44
N LEU A 191 -11.66 17.99 27.28
CA LEU A 191 -12.84 17.15 27.05
C LEU A 191 -12.49 15.66 27.14
N ILE A 192 -11.35 15.27 26.53
CA ILE A 192 -10.86 13.88 26.56
C ILE A 192 -10.52 13.42 27.98
N ARG A 193 -9.85 14.27 28.77
CA ARG A 193 -9.43 13.93 30.14
C ARG A 193 -10.57 13.93 31.14
N ASN A 194 -11.67 14.63 30.86
CA ASN A 194 -12.81 14.77 31.76
C ASN A 194 -14.13 14.35 31.08
N PRO A 195 -14.25 13.11 30.59
CA PRO A 195 -15.44 12.68 29.85
C PRO A 195 -16.70 12.61 30.73
N GLY A 196 -16.55 12.58 32.06
CA GLY A 196 -17.65 12.55 33.03
C GLY A 196 -18.21 13.92 33.43
N GLN A 197 -17.67 15.03 32.91
CA GLN A 197 -18.24 16.36 33.19
C GLN A 197 -19.62 16.51 32.52
N PRO A 198 -20.49 17.42 33.02
CA PRO A 198 -21.78 17.67 32.39
C PRO A 198 -21.64 17.98 30.90
N ALA A 199 -22.40 17.27 30.07
CA ALA A 199 -22.31 17.44 28.63
C ALA A 199 -22.84 18.83 28.22
N ARG A 200 -22.08 19.53 27.38
CA ARG A 200 -22.45 20.84 26.86
C ARG A 200 -23.13 20.69 25.51
N ALA A 201 -24.34 21.23 25.37
CA ALA A 201 -25.02 21.31 24.08
C ALA A 201 -24.33 22.32 23.16
N ILE A 202 -24.25 22.00 21.87
CA ILE A 202 -23.84 22.90 20.80
C ILE A 202 -25.12 23.37 20.11
N ALA A 203 -25.48 24.64 20.27
CA ALA A 203 -26.79 25.13 19.87
C ALA A 203 -26.83 25.53 18.39
N VAL A 204 -27.98 25.35 17.74
CA VAL A 204 -28.20 25.71 16.33
C VAL A 204 -28.13 27.23 16.11
N ASP A 205 -28.19 28.03 17.17
CA ASP A 205 -28.08 29.49 17.21
C ASP A 205 -26.76 30.01 17.83
N ASP A 206 -25.80 29.11 18.15
CA ASP A 206 -24.46 29.52 18.62
C ASP A 206 -23.75 30.43 17.59
N PRO A 207 -22.91 31.39 17.99
CA PRO A 207 -22.21 32.26 17.03
C PRO A 207 -21.43 31.48 15.97
N GLU A 208 -21.44 32.00 14.74
CA GLU A 208 -20.73 31.39 13.62
C GLU A 208 -19.21 31.33 13.90
N PRO A 209 -18.58 30.14 13.88
CA PRO A 209 -17.17 30.02 14.20
C PRO A 209 -16.29 30.36 12.99
N THR A 210 -15.06 30.75 13.29
CA THR A 210 -13.98 30.71 12.29
C THR A 210 -13.38 29.31 12.31
N ILE A 211 -13.53 28.58 11.19
CA ILE A 211 -12.87 27.28 11.03
C ILE A 211 -11.40 27.52 10.71
N VAL A 212 -10.52 27.14 11.61
CA VAL A 212 -9.07 27.16 11.42
C VAL A 212 -8.65 25.78 10.95
N THR A 213 -7.86 25.70 9.88
CA THR A 213 -7.46 24.43 9.27
C THR A 213 -5.95 24.24 9.19
N GLU A 214 -5.52 23.00 9.00
CA GLU A 214 -4.11 22.62 8.95
C GLU A 214 -3.45 23.08 7.65
N LEU A 215 -2.36 23.84 7.74
CA LEU A 215 -1.50 24.13 6.57
C LEU A 215 -0.33 23.16 6.46
N VAL A 216 0.08 22.57 7.59
CA VAL A 216 1.17 21.61 7.70
C VAL A 216 0.71 20.48 8.62
N ASN A 217 0.51 19.30 8.06
CA ASN A 217 0.04 18.11 8.78
C ASN A 217 0.96 16.89 8.62
N LYS A 218 2.00 17.02 7.79
CA LYS A 218 3.05 16.03 7.60
C LYS A 218 4.33 16.74 7.13
N PRO A 219 5.49 16.52 7.76
CA PRO A 219 6.75 17.03 7.26
C PRO A 219 7.23 16.19 6.07
N GLU A 220 7.98 16.81 5.14
CA GLU A 220 8.66 16.07 4.08
C GLU A 220 9.76 15.16 4.65
N VAL A 221 10.50 15.67 5.64
CA VAL A 221 11.52 14.94 6.40
C VAL A 221 11.25 15.11 7.90
N ALA A 222 11.20 14.01 8.65
CA ALA A 222 11.08 14.07 10.11
C ALA A 222 12.31 14.74 10.72
N SER A 223 12.07 15.65 11.66
CA SER A 223 13.13 16.16 12.52
C SER A 223 13.70 15.01 13.39
N PRO A 224 14.95 15.12 13.87
CA PRO A 224 15.56 14.08 14.69
C PRO A 224 14.81 13.87 16.02
N TRP A 225 14.09 14.87 16.52
CA TRP A 225 13.27 14.75 17.72
C TRP A 225 11.98 13.97 17.46
N GLU A 226 11.28 14.27 16.35
CA GLU A 226 10.10 13.49 15.95
C GLU A 226 10.45 12.04 15.66
N LEU A 227 11.54 11.82 14.92
CA LEU A 227 12.08 10.49 14.63
C LEU A 227 12.36 9.71 15.92
N GLN A 228 13.07 10.34 16.87
CA GLN A 228 13.41 9.71 18.16
C GLN A 228 12.17 9.39 18.98
N ILE A 229 11.28 10.36 19.17
CA ILE A 229 10.04 10.19 19.94
C ILE A 229 9.19 9.08 19.30
N ALA A 230 9.11 9.05 17.97
CA ALA A 230 8.36 8.05 17.25
C ALA A 230 8.86 6.65 17.50
N TYR A 231 10.17 6.47 17.30
CA TYR A 231 10.79 5.19 17.42
C TYR A 231 10.73 4.66 18.85
N GLN A 232 10.97 5.52 19.84
CA GLN A 232 10.85 5.18 21.26
C GLN A 232 9.43 4.78 21.65
N ALA A 233 8.40 5.46 21.14
CA ALA A 233 7.01 5.10 21.40
C ALA A 233 6.64 3.73 20.80
N LEU A 234 7.21 3.37 19.65
CA LEU A 234 7.04 2.04 19.05
C LEU A 234 7.78 0.97 19.84
N LEU A 235 9.01 1.24 20.30
CA LEU A 235 9.76 0.32 21.16
C LEU A 235 9.04 0.05 22.48
N ALA A 236 8.48 1.09 23.09
CA ALA A 236 7.69 0.95 24.32
C ALA A 236 6.45 0.09 24.11
N ASP A 237 5.79 0.23 22.95
CA ASP A 237 4.65 -0.60 22.55
C ASP A 237 5.06 -2.07 22.36
N LEU A 238 6.15 -2.29 21.62
CA LEU A 238 6.73 -3.60 21.40
C LEU A 238 7.09 -4.28 22.73
N ALA A 239 7.64 -3.53 23.68
CA ALA A 239 8.04 -4.04 24.99
C ALA A 239 6.89 -4.69 25.77
N THR A 240 5.64 -4.24 25.55
CA THR A 240 4.45 -4.84 26.20
C THR A 240 4.15 -6.25 25.70
N ARG A 241 4.63 -6.61 24.50
CA ARG A 241 4.43 -7.92 23.87
C ARG A 241 5.71 -8.77 23.81
N ASN A 242 6.85 -8.14 23.57
CA ASN A 242 8.14 -8.79 23.38
C ASN A 242 9.29 -7.85 23.81
N ALA A 243 9.62 -7.88 25.11
CA ALA A 243 10.69 -7.06 25.68
C ALA A 243 12.09 -7.41 25.13
N ASP A 244 12.32 -8.68 24.79
CA ASP A 244 13.64 -9.15 24.32
C ASP A 244 14.01 -8.58 22.94
N ALA A 245 13.02 -8.30 22.10
CA ALA A 245 13.23 -7.68 20.79
C ALA A 245 13.63 -6.20 20.87
N VAL A 246 13.40 -5.52 22.00
CA VAL A 246 13.63 -4.07 22.14
C VAL A 246 15.11 -3.71 22.12
N GLY A 247 15.96 -4.49 22.80
CA GLY A 247 17.39 -4.21 22.93
C GLY A 247 18.11 -4.15 21.57
N PRO A 248 18.01 -5.19 20.73
CA PRO A 248 18.62 -5.20 19.39
C PRO A 248 18.13 -4.06 18.50
N LEU A 249 16.82 -3.79 18.48
CA LEU A 249 16.22 -2.71 17.69
C LEU A 249 16.72 -1.32 18.15
N ALA A 250 16.74 -1.06 19.46
CA ALA A 250 17.25 0.19 20.01
C ALA A 250 18.73 0.41 19.68
N ALA A 251 19.56 -0.64 19.79
CA ALA A 251 20.98 -0.59 19.47
C ALA A 251 21.23 -0.34 17.97
N ALA A 252 20.43 -0.98 17.09
CA ALA A 252 20.53 -0.80 15.65
C ALA A 252 20.14 0.62 15.19
N PHE A 253 19.23 1.26 15.91
CA PHE A 253 18.71 2.58 15.53
C PHE A 253 19.56 3.76 16.02
N GLU A 254 20.31 3.62 17.11
CA GLU A 254 21.09 4.72 17.69
C GLU A 254 22.07 5.38 16.68
N PRO A 255 22.85 4.63 15.87
CA PRO A 255 23.73 5.23 14.86
C PRO A 255 22.94 6.02 13.79
N ILE A 256 21.80 5.49 13.35
CA ILE A 256 20.91 6.15 12.39
C ILE A 256 20.42 7.48 12.96
N LEU A 257 19.93 7.49 14.20
CA LEU A 257 19.44 8.71 14.83
C LEU A 257 20.53 9.79 14.93
N ARG A 258 21.78 9.40 15.20
CA ARG A 258 22.93 10.33 15.24
C ARG A 258 23.25 10.88 13.86
N ALA A 259 23.27 10.02 12.84
CA ALA A 259 23.51 10.42 11.45
C ALA A 259 22.40 11.35 10.93
N TRP A 260 21.14 11.02 11.22
CA TRP A 260 19.97 11.82 10.88
C TRP A 260 20.02 13.19 11.54
N ARG A 261 20.38 13.26 12.83
CA ARG A 261 20.56 14.54 13.54
C ARG A 261 21.66 15.40 12.94
N ASN A 262 22.76 14.80 12.48
CA ASN A 262 23.83 15.52 11.80
C ASN A 262 23.36 16.08 10.45
N ALA A 263 22.67 15.28 9.63
CA ALA A 263 22.10 15.72 8.37
C ALA A 263 21.05 16.83 8.58
N TRP A 264 20.17 16.69 9.58
CA TRP A 264 19.18 17.71 9.93
C TRP A 264 19.82 19.03 10.37
N ALA A 265 20.90 18.98 11.15
CA ALA A 265 21.62 20.20 11.53
C ALA A 265 22.24 20.93 10.32
N ARG A 266 22.50 20.21 9.22
CA ARG A 266 23.05 20.76 7.98
C ARG A 266 21.97 21.26 7.02
N PHE A 267 20.92 20.48 6.82
CA PHE A 267 19.93 20.70 5.77
C PHE A 267 18.57 21.16 6.29
N GLY A 268 18.21 20.85 7.54
CA GLY A 268 16.83 21.00 8.00
C GLY A 268 15.86 20.29 7.06
N ASP A 269 14.84 21.02 6.61
CA ASP A 269 13.86 20.62 5.60
C ASP A 269 14.19 21.11 4.18
N ASP A 270 15.41 21.58 3.94
CA ASP A 270 15.87 22.00 2.61
C ASP A 270 15.87 20.82 1.62
N PRO A 271 15.22 20.95 0.45
CA PRO A 271 15.13 19.87 -0.54
C PRO A 271 16.47 19.34 -1.05
N THR A 272 17.55 20.13 -1.01
CA THR A 272 18.90 19.68 -1.37
C THR A 272 19.44 18.59 -0.43
N GLY A 273 18.87 18.49 0.78
CA GLY A 273 19.18 17.44 1.75
C GLY A 273 18.38 16.14 1.56
N TYR A 274 17.27 16.17 0.82
CA TYR A 274 16.35 15.02 0.73
C TYR A 274 17.01 13.72 0.25
N PRO A 275 17.94 13.73 -0.74
CA PRO A 275 18.63 12.50 -1.14
C PRO A 275 19.45 11.87 -0.01
N THR A 276 19.98 12.69 0.91
CA THR A 276 20.70 12.20 2.09
C THR A 276 19.75 11.48 3.05
N PHE A 277 18.58 12.06 3.32
CA PHE A 277 17.56 11.47 4.19
C PHE A 277 16.93 10.23 3.58
N ALA A 278 16.67 10.20 2.27
CA ALA A 278 16.16 9.03 1.56
C ALA A 278 17.10 7.82 1.72
N ARG A 279 18.41 8.02 1.57
CA ARG A 279 19.42 6.96 1.80
C ARG A 279 19.45 6.50 3.26
N MET A 280 19.44 7.44 4.21
CA MET A 280 19.41 7.10 5.64
C MET A 280 18.13 6.34 6.04
N LYS A 281 16.99 6.67 5.43
CA LYS A 281 15.73 5.95 5.60
C LYS A 281 15.85 4.51 5.11
N ALA A 282 16.36 4.28 3.91
CA ALA A 282 16.57 2.93 3.37
C ALA A 282 17.52 2.10 4.26
N GLU A 283 18.63 2.69 4.71
CA GLU A 283 19.57 2.04 5.64
C GLU A 283 18.89 1.69 6.98
N ALA A 284 18.10 2.60 7.53
CA ALA A 284 17.36 2.36 8.76
C ALA A 284 16.34 1.22 8.62
N GLU A 285 15.59 1.17 7.52
CA GLU A 285 14.64 0.09 7.26
C GLU A 285 15.34 -1.27 7.16
N GLN A 286 16.49 -1.33 6.48
CA GLN A 286 17.29 -2.54 6.39
C GLN A 286 17.80 -3.00 7.76
N LEU A 287 18.35 -2.09 8.57
CA LEU A 287 18.85 -2.39 9.92
C LEU A 287 17.73 -2.86 10.84
N ILE A 288 16.57 -2.18 10.81
CA ILE A 288 15.39 -2.58 11.60
C ILE A 288 14.93 -3.98 11.16
N SER A 289 14.85 -4.23 9.86
CA SER A 289 14.47 -5.55 9.32
C SER A 289 15.38 -6.67 9.84
N GLN A 290 16.70 -6.46 9.83
CA GLN A 290 17.70 -7.44 10.28
C GLN A 290 17.69 -7.69 11.79
N ASN A 291 17.23 -6.72 12.58
CA ASN A 291 17.28 -6.77 14.06
C ASN A 291 15.91 -7.04 14.70
N GLY A 292 14.97 -7.67 13.98
CA GLY A 292 13.67 -8.07 14.53
C GLY A 292 12.49 -7.19 14.11
N GLY A 293 12.62 -6.39 13.05
CA GLY A 293 11.56 -5.52 12.54
C GLY A 293 10.29 -6.25 12.07
N ALA A 294 10.37 -7.57 11.83
CA ALA A 294 9.21 -8.40 11.49
C ALA A 294 8.32 -8.75 12.70
N VAL A 295 8.80 -8.53 13.94
CA VAL A 295 8.03 -8.83 15.15
C VAL A 295 6.79 -7.93 15.19
N PRO A 296 5.58 -8.50 15.36
CA PRO A 296 4.36 -7.71 15.43
C PRO A 296 4.26 -6.96 16.76
N LEU A 297 3.74 -5.75 16.69
CA LEU A 297 3.27 -4.96 17.82
C LEU A 297 2.01 -5.58 18.44
N PRO A 298 1.55 -5.12 19.63
CA PRO A 298 0.31 -5.61 20.25
C PRO A 298 -0.90 -5.56 19.31
N ASN A 299 -0.99 -4.51 18.48
CA ASN A 299 -2.07 -4.33 17.50
C ASN A 299 -1.93 -5.18 16.22
N GLY A 300 -0.86 -5.98 16.10
CA GLY A 300 -0.63 -6.91 14.98
C GLY A 300 0.15 -6.34 13.80
N ILE A 301 0.43 -5.04 13.77
CA ILE A 301 1.28 -4.42 12.74
C ILE A 301 2.74 -4.79 12.99
N ARG A 302 3.50 -5.12 11.94
CA ARG A 302 4.94 -5.38 12.06
C ARG A 302 5.66 -4.09 12.50
N PHE A 303 6.63 -4.23 13.39
CA PHE A 303 7.39 -3.08 13.91
C PHE A 303 7.98 -2.20 12.79
N LEU A 304 8.55 -2.81 11.75
CA LEU A 304 9.10 -2.10 10.59
C LEU A 304 8.03 -1.28 9.85
N ASP A 305 6.83 -1.82 9.63
CA ASP A 305 5.76 -1.11 8.92
C ASP A 305 5.27 0.08 9.75
N ALA A 306 5.21 -0.07 11.08
CA ALA A 306 4.93 1.07 11.96
C ALA A 306 6.04 2.13 11.92
N CYS A 307 7.31 1.74 11.87
CA CYS A 307 8.43 2.68 11.73
C CYS A 307 8.38 3.45 10.40
N ARG A 308 8.08 2.77 9.29
CA ARG A 308 7.94 3.39 7.96
C ARG A 308 6.90 4.50 7.96
N ASN A 309 5.76 4.26 8.57
CA ASN A 309 4.66 5.21 8.55
C ASN A 309 4.75 6.31 9.61
N HIS A 310 5.33 6.02 10.79
CA HIS A 310 5.27 6.94 11.94
C HIS A 310 6.61 7.60 12.32
N ALA A 311 7.74 7.01 11.94
CA ALA A 311 9.08 7.45 12.38
C ALA A 311 9.96 7.90 11.21
N LEU A 312 10.13 7.05 10.20
CA LEU A 312 11.07 7.23 9.09
C LEU A 312 10.49 8.08 7.95
N ILE A 313 10.14 9.32 8.26
CA ILE A 313 9.56 10.25 7.28
C ILE A 313 10.69 10.93 6.51
N ALA A 314 10.78 10.58 5.25
CA ALA A 314 11.60 11.24 4.23
C ALA A 314 10.99 10.85 2.86
N PRO A 315 11.18 11.68 1.81
CA PRO A 315 10.77 11.33 0.46
C PRO A 315 11.46 10.04 0.02
N ASP A 316 10.82 9.31 -0.90
CA ASP A 316 11.54 8.27 -1.63
C ASP A 316 12.70 8.87 -2.46
N GLU A 317 13.67 8.06 -2.85
CA GLU A 317 14.87 8.54 -3.53
C GLU A 317 14.56 9.30 -4.83
N SER A 318 13.50 8.89 -5.55
CA SER A 318 13.08 9.50 -6.81
C SER A 318 12.49 10.89 -6.59
N ALA A 319 11.57 11.02 -5.62
CA ALA A 319 10.99 12.29 -5.19
C ALA A 319 12.04 13.22 -4.57
N ALA A 320 12.95 12.68 -3.76
CA ALA A 320 14.05 13.40 -3.17
C ALA A 320 14.98 14.01 -4.23
N ASN A 321 15.35 13.22 -5.24
CA ASN A 321 16.21 13.69 -6.33
C ASN A 321 15.51 14.75 -7.21
N ARG A 322 14.21 14.59 -7.50
CA ARG A 322 13.43 15.62 -8.21
C ARG A 322 13.36 16.93 -7.42
N ALA A 323 13.06 16.84 -6.13
CA ALA A 323 12.95 18.01 -5.25
C ALA A 323 14.29 18.73 -5.10
N ALA A 324 15.39 17.99 -4.94
CA ALA A 324 16.74 18.54 -4.89
C ALA A 324 17.15 19.22 -6.21
N ALA A 325 16.79 18.64 -7.36
CA ALA A 325 17.09 19.21 -8.68
C ALA A 325 16.25 20.47 -8.99
N ALA A 326 15.04 20.55 -8.46
CA ALA A 326 14.16 21.71 -8.59
C ALA A 326 14.49 22.85 -7.61
N ALA A 327 15.28 22.57 -6.57
CA ALA A 327 15.67 23.56 -5.59
C ALA A 327 16.59 24.63 -6.22
N PRO A 328 16.35 25.93 -5.95
CA PRO A 328 17.27 26.97 -6.39
C PRO A 328 18.65 26.70 -5.78
N SER A 329 19.68 26.65 -6.64
CA SER A 329 21.06 26.48 -6.18
C SER A 329 21.37 27.55 -5.13
N PRO A 330 21.81 27.17 -3.91
CA PRO A 330 22.21 28.15 -2.93
C PRO A 330 23.34 28.97 -3.53
N ALA A 331 23.18 30.29 -3.52
CA ALA A 331 24.20 31.23 -3.95
C ALA A 331 25.53 30.84 -3.27
N ALA A 332 26.56 30.63 -4.10
CA ALA A 332 27.88 30.28 -3.65
C ALA A 332 28.35 31.23 -2.56
N SER A 333 28.52 30.72 -1.34
CA SER A 333 29.36 31.33 -0.33
C SER A 333 30.45 30.33 0.04
N ALA A 334 31.67 30.78 -0.19
CA ALA A 334 32.89 30.02 -0.28
C ALA A 334 33.30 29.33 1.03
N ALA A 335 33.89 28.13 0.90
CA ALA A 335 35.33 27.94 1.09
C ALA A 335 35.65 26.43 1.04
N GLN A 336 36.33 25.99 -0.02
CA GLN A 336 37.14 24.77 0.04
C GLN A 336 38.39 25.07 0.88
N PRO A 337 38.75 24.25 1.88
CA PRO A 337 40.11 24.25 2.39
C PRO A 337 40.97 23.32 1.54
N ALA A 338 42.16 23.85 1.24
CA ALA A 338 43.22 23.25 0.46
C ALA A 338 43.76 21.92 1.04
N ALA A 339 44.41 21.17 0.15
CA ALA A 339 45.16 19.95 0.44
C ALA A 339 46.16 20.13 1.60
N GLY A 340 46.10 19.21 2.56
CA GLY A 340 47.06 19.01 3.65
C GLY A 340 47.30 17.50 3.86
N PRO A 341 48.39 17.10 4.53
CA PRO A 341 49.26 16.02 4.06
C PRO A 341 48.77 14.59 4.35
N SER A 342 49.03 13.72 3.36
CA SER A 342 49.20 12.26 3.42
C SER A 342 49.23 11.65 4.84
N VAL A 343 48.11 11.04 5.24
CA VAL A 343 48.06 10.04 6.31
C VAL A 343 48.31 8.66 5.69
N ARG A 344 49.31 7.94 6.22
CA ARG A 344 49.67 6.57 5.84
C ARG A 344 48.45 5.62 5.92
N PRO A 345 48.34 4.63 5.03
CA PRO A 345 47.21 3.70 5.05
C PRO A 345 47.26 2.79 6.29
N ALA A 346 46.15 2.70 7.00
CA ALA A 346 45.91 1.68 8.00
C ALA A 346 45.71 0.31 7.33
N ALA A 347 46.15 -0.75 8.03
CA ALA A 347 46.08 -2.14 7.62
C ALA A 347 44.64 -2.63 7.29
N PRO A 348 44.49 -3.68 6.46
CA PRO A 348 43.20 -4.01 5.83
C PRO A 348 42.21 -4.62 6.83
N ALA A 349 40.99 -4.06 6.84
CA ALA A 349 39.79 -4.70 7.36
C ALA A 349 39.37 -5.87 6.43
N PRO A 350 38.61 -6.87 6.91
CA PRO A 350 38.46 -8.16 6.25
C PRO A 350 37.72 -8.02 4.91
N ARG A 351 38.04 -8.93 3.99
CA ARG A 351 37.61 -8.95 2.58
C ARG A 351 36.11 -8.65 2.44
N ARG A 352 35.79 -7.53 1.78
CA ARG A 352 34.44 -7.27 1.23
C ARG A 352 34.09 -8.43 0.30
N GLY A 353 32.96 -9.11 0.56
CA GLY A 353 32.35 -9.99 -0.43
C GLY A 353 32.05 -9.20 -1.71
N ALA A 354 32.02 -9.89 -2.85
CA ALA A 354 31.66 -9.27 -4.13
C ALA A 354 30.27 -8.62 -4.02
N ALA A 355 30.08 -7.48 -4.70
CA ALA A 355 28.78 -6.83 -4.76
C ALA A 355 27.74 -7.81 -5.33
N PRO A 356 26.51 -7.85 -4.78
CA PRO A 356 25.49 -8.76 -5.26
C PRO A 356 25.14 -8.49 -6.72
N ARG A 357 25.03 -9.58 -7.51
CA ARG A 357 24.74 -9.52 -8.94
C ARG A 357 23.76 -10.63 -9.29
N ILE A 358 22.80 -10.33 -10.15
CA ILE A 358 21.82 -11.31 -10.62
C ILE A 358 22.48 -12.14 -11.72
N GLU A 359 22.47 -13.45 -11.57
CA GLU A 359 22.95 -14.41 -12.57
C GLU A 359 21.86 -15.43 -12.84
N ARG A 360 21.63 -15.75 -14.11
CA ARG A 360 20.61 -16.68 -14.64
C ARG A 360 19.27 -16.60 -13.91
N PRO A 361 18.60 -15.43 -13.89
CA PRO A 361 17.31 -15.28 -13.22
C PRO A 361 16.25 -16.20 -13.83
N VAL A 362 15.28 -16.60 -13.03
CA VAL A 362 14.12 -17.42 -13.40
C VAL A 362 12.90 -16.52 -13.47
N PHE A 363 12.28 -16.41 -14.64
CA PHE A 363 11.04 -15.67 -14.83
C PHE A 363 9.87 -16.63 -15.02
N ILE A 364 8.86 -16.53 -14.16
CA ILE A 364 7.57 -17.18 -14.37
C ILE A 364 6.72 -16.26 -15.24
N VAL A 365 6.40 -16.71 -16.45
CA VAL A 365 5.61 -15.98 -17.43
C VAL A 365 4.31 -16.73 -17.72
N SER A 366 3.19 -16.00 -17.77
CA SER A 366 1.86 -16.54 -18.08
C SER A 366 0.88 -15.39 -18.25
N SER A 367 -0.30 -15.68 -18.79
CA SER A 367 -1.41 -14.74 -18.74
C SER A 367 -1.87 -14.49 -17.29
N PRO A 368 -2.52 -13.35 -17.00
CA PRO A 368 -3.09 -13.12 -15.67
C PRO A 368 -4.06 -14.23 -15.27
N ARG A 369 -4.18 -14.47 -13.96
CA ARG A 369 -5.13 -15.45 -13.39
C ARG A 369 -4.84 -16.93 -13.74
N SER A 370 -3.68 -17.22 -14.33
CA SER A 370 -3.19 -18.59 -14.63
C SER A 370 -2.84 -19.44 -13.40
N GLY A 371 -2.74 -18.85 -12.20
CA GLY A 371 -2.23 -19.53 -11.01
C GLY A 371 -0.72 -19.34 -10.76
N SER A 372 -0.06 -18.46 -11.51
CA SER A 372 1.38 -18.19 -11.39
C SER A 372 1.83 -17.72 -10.01
N SER A 373 0.94 -17.10 -9.22
CA SER A 373 1.22 -16.75 -7.82
C SER A 373 1.40 -17.96 -6.92
N LEU A 374 0.62 -19.03 -7.10
CA LEU A 374 0.77 -20.29 -6.36
C LEU A 374 2.11 -20.95 -6.69
N MET A 375 2.44 -21.02 -7.98
CA MET A 375 3.73 -21.58 -8.43
C MET A 375 4.91 -20.76 -7.91
N PHE A 376 4.84 -19.43 -8.00
CA PHE A 376 5.86 -18.52 -7.48
C PHE A 376 6.05 -18.70 -5.96
N GLU A 377 4.97 -18.66 -5.18
CA GLU A 377 5.02 -18.81 -3.72
C GLU A 377 5.57 -20.17 -3.28
N THR A 378 5.35 -21.20 -4.11
CA THR A 378 5.91 -22.54 -3.87
C THR A 378 7.39 -22.56 -4.21
N LEU A 379 7.78 -22.20 -5.45
CA LEU A 379 9.17 -22.25 -5.92
C LEU A 379 10.10 -21.33 -5.11
N ALA A 380 9.59 -20.20 -4.60
CA ALA A 380 10.31 -19.28 -3.73
C ALA A 380 10.82 -19.91 -2.41
N LYS A 381 10.35 -21.11 -2.04
CA LYS A 381 10.86 -21.85 -0.88
C LYS A 381 12.20 -22.56 -1.15
N SER A 382 12.69 -22.58 -2.39
CA SER A 382 14.03 -23.09 -2.71
C SER A 382 15.12 -22.30 -1.96
N PRO A 383 16.15 -22.96 -1.42
CA PRO A 383 17.26 -22.29 -0.72
C PRO A 383 18.17 -21.46 -1.64
N ASP A 384 18.07 -21.63 -2.95
CA ASP A 384 18.96 -20.94 -3.91
C ASP A 384 18.32 -19.71 -4.55
N LEU A 385 17.02 -19.49 -4.32
CA LEU A 385 16.25 -18.45 -4.99
C LEU A 385 16.05 -17.22 -4.09
N PHE A 386 16.16 -16.06 -4.72
CA PHE A 386 15.86 -14.76 -4.14
C PHE A 386 14.69 -14.13 -4.90
N THR A 387 13.76 -13.49 -4.19
CA THR A 387 12.59 -12.86 -4.82
C THR A 387 12.34 -11.49 -4.24
N VAL A 388 11.58 -10.65 -4.95
CA VAL A 388 11.05 -9.38 -4.42
C VAL A 388 9.80 -9.59 -3.53
N GLY A 389 9.47 -10.84 -3.21
CA GLY A 389 8.30 -11.22 -2.42
C GLY A 389 6.97 -11.19 -3.17
N GLY A 390 6.87 -10.57 -4.35
CA GLY A 390 5.62 -10.37 -5.09
C GLY A 390 5.79 -10.09 -6.58
N GLU A 391 4.86 -9.35 -7.16
CA GLU A 391 4.97 -8.85 -8.53
C GLU A 391 5.93 -7.66 -8.59
N SER A 392 6.86 -7.67 -9.54
CA SER A 392 7.88 -6.66 -9.74
C SER A 392 7.47 -5.55 -10.72
N HIS A 393 6.18 -5.38 -11.04
CA HIS A 393 5.76 -4.37 -12.01
C HIS A 393 6.21 -2.96 -11.60
N MET A 394 6.20 -2.64 -10.30
CA MET A 394 6.73 -1.37 -9.78
C MET A 394 8.25 -1.27 -9.88
N VAL A 395 8.99 -2.38 -9.78
CA VAL A 395 10.45 -2.40 -9.93
C VAL A 395 10.84 -2.00 -11.35
N ILE A 396 10.16 -2.57 -12.35
CA ILE A 396 10.37 -2.26 -13.78
C ILE A 396 9.86 -0.85 -14.11
N GLU A 397 8.62 -0.51 -13.77
CA GLU A 397 7.95 0.74 -14.17
C GLU A 397 8.36 1.95 -13.30
N SER A 398 9.17 1.75 -12.26
CA SER A 398 9.86 2.85 -11.56
C SER A 398 10.89 3.56 -12.45
N ILE A 399 11.34 2.91 -13.52
CA ILE A 399 12.17 3.51 -14.56
C ILE A 399 11.23 4.19 -15.56
N PRO A 400 11.19 5.54 -15.65
CA PRO A 400 10.18 6.24 -16.43
C PRO A 400 10.08 5.80 -17.89
N ALA A 401 11.23 5.46 -18.49
CA ALA A 401 11.34 4.99 -19.87
C ALA A 401 10.67 3.62 -20.13
N LEU A 402 10.33 2.85 -19.09
CA LEU A 402 9.71 1.52 -19.20
C LEU A 402 8.20 1.54 -18.88
N THR A 403 7.63 2.73 -18.66
CA THR A 403 6.20 2.90 -18.37
C THR A 403 5.38 2.89 -19.67
N PRO A 404 4.13 2.39 -19.67
CA PRO A 404 3.27 2.50 -20.86
C PRO A 404 3.11 3.93 -21.38
N ALA A 405 3.12 4.92 -20.49
CA ALA A 405 3.03 6.33 -20.86
C ALA A 405 4.23 6.80 -21.70
N ALA A 406 5.44 6.29 -21.45
CA ALA A 406 6.62 6.58 -22.26
C ALA A 406 6.55 5.98 -23.67
N HIS A 407 5.68 5.00 -23.88
CA HIS A 407 5.37 4.38 -25.17
C HIS A 407 3.98 4.76 -25.67
N GLU A 408 3.54 5.99 -25.40
CA GLU A 408 2.28 6.57 -25.91
C GLU A 408 1.04 5.70 -25.61
N TRP A 409 1.07 4.96 -24.48
CA TRP A 409 0.02 4.03 -24.07
C TRP A 409 -0.27 2.92 -25.10
N HIS A 410 0.71 2.55 -25.93
CA HIS A 410 0.55 1.46 -26.90
C HIS A 410 0.25 0.12 -26.21
N SER A 411 1.02 -0.27 -25.19
CA SER A 411 0.80 -1.47 -24.37
C SER A 411 1.78 -1.56 -23.19
N ASN A 412 1.77 -2.69 -22.46
CA ASN A 412 2.83 -3.06 -21.53
C ASN A 412 4.05 -3.75 -22.18
N ARG A 413 4.05 -3.92 -23.51
CA ARG A 413 5.14 -4.59 -24.24
C ARG A 413 6.44 -3.79 -24.13
N LEU A 414 7.52 -4.52 -23.89
CA LEU A 414 8.89 -4.02 -23.96
C LEU A 414 9.71 -5.02 -24.79
N THR A 415 10.66 -4.49 -25.56
CA THR A 415 11.52 -5.24 -26.48
C THR A 415 12.99 -5.00 -26.15
N GLU A 416 13.90 -5.63 -26.89
CA GLU A 416 15.34 -5.38 -26.78
C GLU A 416 15.73 -3.91 -27.02
N ALA A 417 14.91 -3.16 -27.77
CA ALA A 417 15.14 -1.73 -28.02
C ALA A 417 15.04 -0.88 -26.74
N ASP A 418 14.31 -1.37 -25.73
CA ASP A 418 14.10 -0.69 -24.46
C ASP A 418 15.20 -1.03 -23.43
N ALA A 419 16.09 -1.97 -23.75
CA ALA A 419 17.15 -2.47 -22.88
C ALA A 419 18.48 -1.70 -23.05
N ALA A 420 18.42 -0.36 -23.03
CA ALA A 420 19.62 0.46 -23.04
C ALA A 420 20.54 0.13 -21.84
N PRO A 421 21.88 0.17 -21.97
CA PRO A 421 22.79 -0.28 -20.90
C PRO A 421 22.55 0.39 -19.54
N GLU A 422 22.24 1.68 -19.53
CA GLU A 422 21.91 2.46 -18.33
C GLU A 422 20.56 2.06 -17.70
N ILE A 423 19.58 1.69 -18.53
CA ILE A 423 18.28 1.19 -18.08
C ILE A 423 18.47 -0.19 -17.44
N VAL A 424 19.22 -1.08 -18.09
CA VAL A 424 19.52 -2.42 -17.57
C VAL A 424 20.30 -2.33 -16.25
N ALA A 425 21.30 -1.46 -16.17
CA ALA A 425 22.05 -1.24 -14.94
C ALA A 425 21.13 -0.79 -13.78
N ARG A 426 20.27 0.21 -14.03
CA ARG A 426 19.29 0.67 -13.05
C ARG A 426 18.30 -0.43 -12.66
N LEU A 427 17.82 -1.20 -13.63
CA LEU A 427 16.88 -2.30 -13.38
C LEU A 427 17.50 -3.37 -12.48
N GLN A 428 18.74 -3.76 -12.75
CA GLN A 428 19.49 -4.73 -11.94
C GLN A 428 19.71 -4.20 -10.51
N GLU A 429 20.05 -2.91 -10.36
CA GLU A 429 20.15 -2.27 -9.04
C GLU A 429 18.82 -2.33 -8.27
N ASN A 430 17.72 -1.93 -8.92
CA ASN A 430 16.39 -1.93 -8.29
C ASN A 430 15.99 -3.34 -7.83
N PHE A 431 16.23 -4.37 -8.65
CA PHE A 431 15.96 -5.75 -8.24
C PHE A 431 16.83 -6.16 -7.05
N VAL A 432 18.15 -6.01 -7.13
CA VAL A 432 19.09 -6.43 -6.08
C VAL A 432 18.74 -5.84 -4.71
N GLN A 433 18.24 -4.61 -4.66
CA GLN A 433 17.80 -3.95 -3.42
C GLN A 433 16.60 -4.65 -2.75
N GLU A 434 15.67 -5.16 -3.55
CA GLU A 434 14.42 -5.79 -3.08
C GLU A 434 14.56 -7.30 -2.86
N LEU A 435 15.57 -7.95 -3.46
CA LEU A 435 15.77 -9.40 -3.37
C LEU A 435 15.96 -9.89 -1.93
N ARG A 436 15.17 -10.89 -1.55
CA ARG A 436 15.31 -11.67 -0.30
C ARG A 436 15.22 -13.16 -0.59
N ASP A 437 16.00 -13.97 0.12
CA ASP A 437 15.81 -15.43 0.11
C ASP A 437 14.58 -15.84 0.95
N ARG A 438 14.31 -17.15 1.03
CA ARG A 438 13.20 -17.71 1.81
C ARG A 438 13.28 -17.41 3.31
N ASP A 439 14.45 -17.10 3.83
CA ASP A 439 14.72 -16.79 5.23
C ASP A 439 14.76 -15.26 5.48
N GLY A 440 14.40 -14.47 4.46
CA GLY A 440 14.32 -13.02 4.52
C GLY A 440 15.68 -12.32 4.47
N GLN A 441 16.76 -13.01 4.09
CA GLN A 441 18.10 -12.44 4.01
C GLN A 441 18.36 -11.79 2.65
N ALA A 442 19.10 -10.70 2.67
CA ALA A 442 19.54 -10.00 1.46
C ALA A 442 20.69 -10.77 0.77
N PRO A 443 20.83 -10.66 -0.56
CA PRO A 443 21.87 -11.35 -1.31
C PRO A 443 23.28 -10.89 -0.91
N ILE A 444 24.21 -11.84 -0.73
CA ILE A 444 25.64 -11.58 -0.54
C ILE A 444 26.39 -12.22 -1.71
N GLY A 445 26.67 -11.44 -2.75
CA GLY A 445 27.32 -11.92 -3.98
C GLY A 445 26.32 -12.37 -5.06
N PRO A 446 26.77 -13.21 -6.02
CA PRO A 446 25.92 -13.68 -7.10
C PRO A 446 24.66 -14.41 -6.62
N VAL A 447 23.50 -14.12 -7.21
CA VAL A 447 22.22 -14.71 -6.82
C VAL A 447 21.33 -15.07 -8.00
N ARG A 448 20.47 -16.07 -7.79
CA ARG A 448 19.39 -16.46 -8.70
C ARG A 448 18.10 -15.75 -8.28
N MET A 449 17.69 -14.78 -9.07
CA MET A 449 16.40 -14.14 -8.86
C MET A 449 15.28 -15.04 -9.40
N LEU A 450 14.20 -15.22 -8.64
CA LEU A 450 12.91 -15.70 -9.12
C LEU A 450 11.93 -14.53 -9.15
N GLU A 451 11.33 -14.29 -10.32
CA GLU A 451 10.39 -13.20 -10.54
C GLU A 451 9.11 -13.73 -11.20
N LYS A 452 7.97 -13.17 -10.81
CA LYS A 452 6.67 -13.42 -11.43
C LYS A 452 5.87 -12.14 -11.49
N THR A 453 5.59 -11.66 -12.70
CA THR A 453 4.65 -10.57 -12.97
C THR A 453 3.88 -10.86 -14.25
N PRO A 454 2.53 -10.83 -14.27
CA PRO A 454 1.76 -11.12 -15.48
C PRO A 454 2.12 -10.25 -16.69
N LYS A 455 2.48 -8.98 -16.48
CA LYS A 455 2.97 -8.09 -17.56
C LYS A 455 4.21 -8.62 -18.28
N ASN A 456 4.99 -9.50 -17.66
CA ASN A 456 6.19 -10.07 -18.28
C ASN A 456 5.86 -11.06 -19.41
N SER A 457 4.58 -11.44 -19.57
CA SER A 457 4.14 -12.14 -20.78
C SER A 457 4.34 -11.32 -22.06
N LEU A 458 4.49 -10.00 -21.95
CA LEU A 458 4.72 -9.09 -23.07
C LEU A 458 6.17 -8.56 -23.13
N ARG A 459 7.08 -9.04 -22.27
CA ARG A 459 8.40 -8.43 -22.04
C ARG A 459 9.56 -9.42 -22.17
N VAL A 460 9.33 -10.62 -22.67
CA VAL A 460 10.37 -11.66 -22.78
C VAL A 460 11.62 -11.17 -23.54
N PRO A 461 11.52 -10.46 -24.70
CA PRO A 461 12.70 -9.98 -25.42
C PRO A 461 13.49 -8.93 -24.63
N PHE A 462 12.79 -8.01 -23.95
CA PHE A 462 13.41 -7.05 -23.05
C PHE A 462 14.14 -7.74 -21.89
N LEU A 463 13.50 -8.71 -21.25
CA LEU A 463 14.09 -9.45 -20.12
C LEU A 463 15.30 -10.27 -20.56
N GLN A 464 15.24 -10.89 -21.74
CA GLN A 464 16.37 -11.61 -22.33
C GLN A 464 17.54 -10.66 -22.66
N ALA A 465 17.27 -9.44 -23.14
CA ALA A 465 18.31 -8.44 -23.38
C ALA A 465 18.91 -7.91 -22.06
N ALA A 466 18.09 -7.67 -21.04
CA ALA A 466 18.52 -7.20 -19.72
C ALA A 466 19.27 -8.27 -18.92
N PHE A 467 18.91 -9.55 -19.13
CA PHE A 467 19.48 -10.72 -18.47
C PHE A 467 19.77 -11.82 -19.51
N PRO A 468 20.91 -11.75 -20.23
CA PRO A 468 21.23 -12.66 -21.33
C PRO A 468 21.28 -14.16 -20.96
N ASP A 469 21.32 -14.47 -19.68
CA ASP A 469 21.42 -15.80 -19.09
C ASP A 469 20.14 -16.25 -18.36
N ALA A 470 19.05 -15.48 -18.43
CA ALA A 470 17.73 -15.79 -17.88
C ALA A 470 17.06 -17.07 -18.42
N VAL A 471 16.32 -17.78 -17.57
CA VAL A 471 15.46 -18.89 -17.97
C VAL A 471 14.00 -18.57 -17.68
N PHE A 472 13.10 -19.10 -18.50
CA PHE A 472 11.67 -18.80 -18.45
C PHE A 472 10.85 -20.06 -18.15
N ILE A 473 9.89 -19.95 -17.24
CA ILE A 473 8.91 -21.01 -16.97
C ILE A 473 7.55 -20.48 -17.43
N TYR A 474 7.03 -21.03 -18.51
CA TYR A 474 5.68 -20.73 -18.96
C TYR A 474 4.66 -21.56 -18.17
N LEU A 475 3.78 -20.91 -17.40
CA LEU A 475 2.67 -21.61 -16.75
C LEU A 475 1.45 -21.66 -17.66
N TYR A 476 1.14 -22.86 -18.13
CA TYR A 476 -0.10 -23.18 -18.81
C TYR A 476 -1.19 -23.57 -17.81
N ARG A 477 -2.39 -23.04 -18.05
CA ARG A 477 -3.65 -23.44 -17.40
C ARG A 477 -4.74 -23.41 -18.45
N ASP A 478 -5.73 -24.30 -18.32
CA ASP A 478 -6.89 -24.34 -19.22
C ASP A 478 -7.41 -22.91 -19.48
N PRO A 479 -7.49 -22.48 -20.75
CA PRO A 479 -7.95 -21.15 -21.11
C PRO A 479 -9.35 -20.85 -20.60
N ARG A 480 -10.24 -21.85 -20.51
CA ARG A 480 -11.63 -21.67 -20.06
C ARG A 480 -11.66 -21.17 -18.62
N GLU A 481 -10.83 -21.79 -17.78
CA GLU A 481 -10.67 -21.38 -16.38
C GLU A 481 -9.98 -20.02 -16.27
N THR A 482 -8.95 -19.78 -17.08
CA THR A 482 -8.14 -18.56 -17.00
C THR A 482 -8.93 -17.35 -17.47
N VAL A 483 -9.54 -17.41 -18.65
CA VAL A 483 -10.37 -16.34 -19.24
C VAL A 483 -11.59 -16.07 -18.36
N SER A 484 -12.27 -17.12 -17.86
CA SER A 484 -13.36 -16.94 -16.91
C SER A 484 -12.90 -16.22 -15.64
N SER A 485 -11.73 -16.58 -15.09
CA SER A 485 -11.21 -15.89 -13.92
C SER A 485 -10.73 -14.46 -14.23
N MET A 486 -10.30 -14.17 -15.46
CA MET A 486 -10.00 -12.80 -15.90
C MET A 486 -11.28 -11.96 -15.97
N LEU A 487 -12.38 -12.52 -16.47
CA LEU A 487 -13.68 -11.85 -16.52
C LEU A 487 -14.17 -11.49 -15.11
N ASP A 488 -14.09 -12.42 -14.16
CA ASP A 488 -14.39 -12.15 -12.75
C ASP A 488 -13.46 -11.07 -12.17
N ALA A 489 -12.17 -11.09 -12.53
CA ALA A 489 -11.20 -10.09 -12.07
C ALA A 489 -11.56 -8.68 -12.55
N TRP A 490 -11.94 -8.52 -13.82
CA TRP A 490 -12.44 -7.25 -14.38
C TRP A 490 -13.70 -6.77 -13.65
N ARG A 491 -14.69 -7.66 -13.46
CA ARG A 491 -15.95 -7.35 -12.77
C ARG A 491 -15.76 -6.94 -11.33
N SER A 492 -14.81 -7.55 -10.64
CA SER A 492 -14.53 -7.27 -9.23
C SER A 492 -14.04 -5.84 -8.98
N GLY A 493 -13.44 -5.20 -10.00
CA GLY A 493 -12.78 -3.91 -9.86
C GLY A 493 -11.54 -3.90 -8.95
N ARG A 494 -11.10 -5.06 -8.44
CA ARG A 494 -9.92 -5.20 -7.56
C ARG A 494 -8.58 -5.20 -8.32
N PHE A 495 -8.62 -5.46 -9.62
CA PHE A 495 -7.43 -5.61 -10.48
C PHE A 495 -7.29 -4.48 -11.51
N LYS A 496 -7.86 -3.30 -11.21
CA LYS A 496 -7.73 -2.09 -12.02
C LYS A 496 -6.27 -1.66 -12.07
N MET A 497 -5.72 -1.56 -13.27
CA MET A 497 -4.33 -1.15 -13.51
C MET A 497 -4.26 0.26 -14.09
N TYR A 498 -5.26 0.67 -14.87
CA TYR A 498 -5.32 2.02 -15.45
C TYR A 498 -6.72 2.60 -15.26
N ALA A 499 -6.83 3.52 -14.29
CA ALA A 499 -8.06 4.24 -14.00
C ALA A 499 -8.46 5.17 -15.16
N ASP A 500 -7.48 5.93 -15.67
CA ASP A 500 -7.68 6.97 -16.67
C ASP A 500 -6.88 6.65 -17.96
N LEU A 501 -7.09 5.45 -18.53
CA LEU A 501 -6.43 5.05 -19.78
C LEU A 501 -6.90 5.96 -20.93
N PRO A 502 -6.02 6.75 -21.58
CA PRO A 502 -6.45 7.76 -22.54
C PRO A 502 -7.23 7.18 -23.73
N GLY A 503 -8.48 7.61 -23.90
CA GLY A 503 -9.37 7.16 -24.99
C GLY A 503 -10.19 5.91 -24.67
N TRP A 504 -9.93 5.22 -23.56
CA TRP A 504 -10.77 4.12 -23.10
C TRP A 504 -12.08 4.65 -22.51
N THR A 505 -13.22 4.07 -22.91
CA THR A 505 -14.56 4.54 -22.50
C THR A 505 -15.34 3.52 -21.66
N GLY A 506 -14.74 2.35 -21.38
CA GLY A 506 -15.33 1.31 -20.55
C GLY A 506 -15.02 1.49 -19.06
N THR A 507 -15.34 0.47 -18.25
CA THR A 507 -14.87 0.40 -16.86
C THR A 507 -13.34 0.45 -16.81
N PRO A 508 -12.71 1.04 -15.77
CA PRO A 508 -11.26 1.13 -15.64
C PRO A 508 -10.52 -0.14 -16.06
N TRP A 509 -9.48 0.03 -16.88
CA TRP A 509 -8.78 -1.10 -17.49
C TRP A 509 -8.13 -1.97 -16.42
N SER A 510 -8.43 -3.26 -16.45
CA SER A 510 -7.89 -4.24 -15.50
C SER A 510 -6.82 -5.13 -16.14
N LEU A 511 -5.89 -5.62 -15.32
CA LEU A 511 -4.79 -6.50 -15.74
C LEU A 511 -3.80 -5.80 -16.71
N LEU A 512 -3.01 -6.57 -17.47
CA LEU A 512 -2.00 -6.01 -18.39
C LEU A 512 -2.64 -5.31 -19.61
N LEU A 513 -2.03 -4.24 -20.09
CA LEU A 513 -2.41 -3.54 -21.31
C LEU A 513 -1.78 -4.24 -22.51
N VAL A 514 -2.61 -4.75 -23.42
CA VAL A 514 -2.16 -5.53 -24.59
C VAL A 514 -1.98 -4.64 -25.82
N PRO A 515 -1.08 -4.97 -26.76
CA PRO A 515 -1.00 -4.31 -28.05
C PRO A 515 -2.35 -4.35 -28.80
N GLY A 516 -2.77 -3.22 -29.37
CA GLY A 516 -4.03 -3.10 -30.12
C GLY A 516 -5.29 -2.96 -29.25
N TRP A 517 -5.16 -2.68 -27.95
CA TRP A 517 -6.30 -2.54 -27.04
C TRP A 517 -7.33 -1.48 -27.49
N GLN A 518 -6.92 -0.49 -28.30
CA GLN A 518 -7.80 0.54 -28.83
C GLN A 518 -8.94 -0.04 -29.70
N ASP A 519 -8.73 -1.18 -30.36
CA ASP A 519 -9.76 -1.86 -31.16
C ASP A 519 -10.87 -2.50 -30.30
N LEU A 520 -10.65 -2.57 -28.98
CA LEU A 520 -11.57 -3.11 -27.99
C LEU A 520 -12.48 -2.03 -27.38
N ILE A 521 -12.29 -0.75 -27.73
CA ILE A 521 -13.12 0.35 -27.23
C ILE A 521 -14.58 0.11 -27.62
N GLY A 522 -15.47 0.16 -26.63
CA GLY A 522 -16.92 -0.05 -26.81
C GLY A 522 -17.34 -1.50 -27.02
N ARG A 523 -16.41 -2.47 -26.96
CA ARG A 523 -16.75 -3.90 -27.09
C ARG A 523 -17.26 -4.48 -25.77
N PRO A 524 -18.09 -5.55 -25.82
CA PRO A 524 -18.53 -6.24 -24.61
C PRO A 524 -17.35 -6.78 -23.79
N LEU A 525 -17.48 -6.77 -22.46
CA LEU A 525 -16.36 -7.16 -21.57
C LEU A 525 -15.83 -8.57 -21.86
N ALA A 526 -16.71 -9.51 -22.22
CA ALA A 526 -16.33 -10.85 -22.64
C ALA A 526 -15.35 -10.84 -23.83
N ASP A 527 -15.66 -10.06 -24.88
CA ASP A 527 -14.78 -9.84 -26.05
C ASP A 527 -13.44 -9.22 -25.63
N VAL A 528 -13.49 -8.18 -24.77
CA VAL A 528 -12.30 -7.52 -24.25
C VAL A 528 -11.38 -8.52 -23.55
N VAL A 529 -11.93 -9.38 -22.69
CA VAL A 529 -11.16 -10.34 -21.89
C VAL A 529 -10.62 -11.50 -22.73
N THR A 530 -11.41 -12.07 -23.64
CA THR A 530 -10.94 -13.11 -24.57
C THR A 530 -9.84 -12.58 -25.48
N SER A 531 -10.01 -11.37 -26.02
CA SER A 531 -9.02 -10.71 -26.86
C SER A 531 -7.75 -10.36 -26.07
N GLN A 532 -7.88 -9.86 -24.84
CA GLN A 532 -6.75 -9.59 -23.95
C GLN A 532 -5.95 -10.86 -23.65
N TRP A 533 -6.62 -11.98 -23.34
CA TRP A 533 -5.94 -13.26 -23.12
C TRP A 533 -5.25 -13.75 -24.40
N ALA A 534 -5.94 -13.74 -25.53
CA ALA A 534 -5.41 -14.22 -26.80
C ALA A 534 -4.18 -13.43 -27.23
N THR A 535 -4.25 -12.09 -27.23
CA THR A 535 -3.13 -11.23 -27.59
C THR A 535 -1.93 -11.43 -26.66
N ALA A 536 -2.16 -11.48 -25.34
CA ALA A 536 -1.07 -11.66 -24.38
C ALA A 536 -0.38 -13.02 -24.54
N THR A 537 -1.14 -14.09 -24.75
CA THR A 537 -0.61 -15.44 -24.92
C THR A 537 0.09 -15.61 -26.27
N THR A 538 -0.44 -15.04 -27.36
CA THR A 538 0.22 -15.07 -28.67
C THR A 538 1.61 -14.43 -28.61
N TRP A 539 1.71 -13.20 -28.09
CA TRP A 539 3.01 -12.53 -27.92
C TRP A 539 3.96 -13.33 -27.03
N LEU A 540 3.45 -13.91 -25.95
CA LEU A 540 4.26 -14.74 -25.07
C LEU A 540 4.82 -15.96 -25.79
N LEU A 541 4.00 -16.70 -26.53
CA LEU A 541 4.43 -17.90 -27.26
C LEU A 541 5.39 -17.54 -28.39
N ASP A 542 5.12 -16.48 -29.16
CA ASP A 542 6.01 -15.98 -30.20
C ASP A 542 7.39 -15.63 -29.62
N ASP A 543 7.42 -14.90 -28.49
CA ASP A 543 8.67 -14.49 -27.85
C ASP A 543 9.43 -15.69 -27.24
N LEU A 544 8.73 -16.68 -26.67
CA LEU A 544 9.34 -17.89 -26.11
C LEU A 544 9.90 -18.82 -27.20
N GLU A 545 9.15 -19.04 -28.28
CA GLU A 545 9.58 -19.87 -29.42
C GLU A 545 10.78 -19.27 -30.16
N ALA A 546 11.01 -17.96 -30.05
CA ALA A 546 12.19 -17.28 -30.55
C ALA A 546 13.46 -17.49 -29.68
N LEU A 547 13.31 -17.97 -28.44
CA LEU A 547 14.44 -18.30 -27.57
C LEU A 547 15.02 -19.68 -27.92
N ASP A 548 16.27 -19.90 -27.48
CA ASP A 548 16.86 -21.25 -27.48
C ASP A 548 15.97 -22.19 -26.62
N PRO A 549 15.59 -23.39 -27.12
CA PRO A 549 14.74 -24.33 -26.39
C PRO A 549 15.22 -24.67 -24.97
N ASP A 550 16.53 -24.61 -24.70
CA ASP A 550 17.07 -24.88 -23.36
C ASP A 550 16.83 -23.73 -22.37
N ARG A 551 16.31 -22.59 -22.84
CA ARG A 551 16.08 -21.37 -22.04
C ARG A 551 14.67 -21.26 -21.50
N TRP A 552 13.76 -22.15 -21.89
CA TRP A 552 12.41 -22.13 -21.34
C TRP A 552 11.78 -23.52 -21.24
N CYS A 553 10.81 -23.66 -20.36
CA CYS A 553 10.00 -24.88 -20.29
C CYS A 553 8.55 -24.55 -19.96
N VAL A 554 7.66 -25.52 -20.20
CA VAL A 554 6.25 -25.43 -19.84
C VAL A 554 6.01 -26.11 -18.49
N ALA A 555 5.32 -25.41 -17.60
CA ALA A 555 4.69 -25.91 -16.39
C ALA A 555 3.18 -26.00 -16.61
N SER A 556 2.53 -27.02 -16.04
CA SER A 556 1.07 -27.17 -16.12
C SER A 556 0.46 -26.95 -14.74
N TYR A 557 -0.56 -26.10 -14.65
CA TYR A 557 -1.31 -25.88 -13.42
C TYR A 557 -1.93 -27.18 -12.89
N ASP A 558 -2.43 -28.04 -13.78
CA ASP A 558 -3.04 -29.33 -13.41
C ASP A 558 -2.01 -30.27 -12.77
N ARG A 559 -0.79 -30.33 -13.32
CA ARG A 559 0.31 -31.11 -12.72
C ARG A 559 0.74 -30.52 -11.38
N LEU A 560 0.82 -29.19 -11.29
CA LEU A 560 1.15 -28.49 -10.06
C LEU A 560 0.16 -28.81 -8.93
N VAL A 561 -1.13 -28.91 -9.23
CA VAL A 561 -2.15 -29.23 -8.22
C VAL A 561 -2.20 -30.75 -7.93
N ALA A 562 -2.05 -31.60 -8.95
CA ALA A 562 -2.17 -33.04 -8.78
C ALA A 562 -0.95 -33.68 -8.08
N ASP A 563 0.25 -33.22 -8.42
CA ASP A 563 1.52 -33.70 -7.86
C ASP A 563 2.53 -32.55 -7.72
N PRO A 564 2.32 -31.65 -6.72
CA PRO A 564 3.14 -30.47 -6.53
C PRO A 564 4.61 -30.80 -6.27
N GLN A 565 4.91 -31.91 -5.59
CA GLN A 565 6.28 -32.30 -5.27
C GLN A 565 7.05 -32.60 -6.56
N THR A 566 6.55 -33.53 -7.39
CA THR A 566 7.23 -33.94 -8.62
C THR A 566 7.37 -32.76 -9.59
N GLU A 567 6.35 -31.90 -9.71
CA GLU A 567 6.43 -30.75 -10.60
C GLU A 567 7.42 -29.69 -10.10
N MET A 568 7.51 -29.42 -8.79
CA MET A 568 8.50 -28.49 -8.24
C MET A 568 9.93 -29.02 -8.36
N GLU A 569 10.16 -30.31 -8.15
CA GLU A 569 11.47 -30.94 -8.36
C GLU A 569 11.92 -30.83 -9.82
N ARG A 570 11.01 -31.07 -10.78
CA ARG A 570 11.27 -30.93 -12.21
C ARG A 570 11.63 -29.48 -12.58
N LEU A 571 10.87 -28.51 -12.08
CA LEU A 571 11.11 -27.09 -12.36
C LEU A 571 12.39 -26.57 -11.69
N ALA A 572 12.70 -27.03 -10.48
CA ALA A 572 13.96 -26.73 -9.80
C ALA A 572 15.15 -27.30 -10.57
N ALA A 573 15.05 -28.54 -11.07
CA ALA A 573 16.07 -29.15 -11.91
C ALA A 573 16.29 -28.37 -13.22
N PHE A 574 15.20 -27.96 -13.89
CA PHE A 574 15.27 -27.11 -15.09
C PHE A 574 15.95 -25.76 -14.80
N ALA A 575 15.56 -25.08 -13.72
CA ALA A 575 16.14 -23.81 -13.30
C ALA A 575 17.59 -23.95 -12.76
N GLY A 576 18.06 -25.17 -12.52
CA GLY A 576 19.37 -25.45 -11.96
C GLY A 576 19.52 -24.99 -10.51
N VAL A 577 18.45 -25.10 -9.71
CA VAL A 577 18.41 -24.73 -8.29
C VAL A 577 18.09 -25.94 -7.42
N ARG A 578 18.55 -25.93 -6.17
CA ARG A 578 18.24 -26.97 -5.19
C ARG A 578 16.78 -26.90 -4.77
N TRP A 579 16.21 -28.06 -4.47
CA TRP A 579 14.91 -28.20 -3.83
C TRP A 579 15.06 -29.09 -2.61
N ASP A 580 14.59 -28.63 -1.44
CA ASP A 580 14.74 -29.31 -0.15
C ASP A 580 13.42 -29.32 0.66
N GLN A 581 12.30 -29.00 0.00
CA GLN A 581 10.98 -28.98 0.63
C GLN A 581 10.22 -30.25 0.32
N GLU A 582 9.44 -30.71 1.28
CA GLU A 582 8.44 -31.77 1.11
C GLU A 582 7.06 -31.13 1.03
N LEU A 583 6.36 -31.36 -0.09
CA LEU A 583 5.05 -30.81 -0.39
C LEU A 583 3.97 -31.89 -0.33
N THR A 584 2.85 -31.53 0.28
CA THR A 584 1.60 -32.30 0.21
C THR A 584 0.76 -31.86 -0.98
N GLN A 585 -0.20 -32.69 -1.40
CA GLN A 585 -1.13 -32.35 -2.49
C GLN A 585 -1.96 -31.08 -2.21
N ASP A 586 -2.29 -30.81 -0.95
CA ASP A 586 -3.05 -29.62 -0.56
C ASP A 586 -2.13 -28.40 -0.37
N LEU A 587 -1.77 -27.74 -1.47
CA LEU A 587 -1.08 -26.46 -1.40
C LEU A 587 -2.01 -25.37 -0.83
N PRO A 588 -1.49 -24.40 -0.05
CA PRO A 588 -2.29 -23.30 0.47
C PRO A 588 -2.83 -22.40 -0.66
N LEU A 589 -3.96 -21.73 -0.40
CA LEU A 589 -4.47 -20.72 -1.31
C LEU A 589 -3.47 -19.57 -1.46
N SER A 590 -3.21 -19.17 -2.70
CA SER A 590 -2.36 -18.01 -2.96
C SER A 590 -3.03 -16.71 -2.51
N ARG A 591 -2.23 -15.73 -2.09
CA ARG A 591 -2.66 -14.38 -1.68
C ARG A 591 -3.53 -13.62 -2.69
N HIS A 592 -3.46 -14.00 -3.97
CA HIS A 592 -4.23 -13.36 -5.04
C HIS A 592 -5.49 -14.15 -5.44
N THR A 593 -5.92 -15.12 -4.63
CA THR A 593 -7.14 -15.89 -4.86
C THR A 593 -8.37 -15.00 -4.68
N LEU A 594 -9.24 -14.93 -5.71
CA LEU A 594 -10.46 -14.11 -5.67
C LEU A 594 -11.60 -14.85 -4.96
N ASP A 595 -11.85 -16.10 -5.39
CA ASP A 595 -12.72 -17.07 -4.71
C ASP A 595 -12.02 -18.44 -4.72
N SER A 596 -12.46 -19.34 -3.84
CA SER A 596 -11.94 -20.71 -3.75
C SER A 596 -11.96 -21.42 -5.13
N PRO A 597 -10.86 -22.09 -5.51
CA PRO A 597 -10.80 -22.83 -6.76
C PRO A 597 -11.80 -24.00 -6.74
N HIS A 598 -12.54 -24.17 -7.83
CA HIS A 598 -13.43 -25.30 -8.07
C HIS A 598 -13.36 -25.65 -9.57
N PRO A 599 -13.25 -26.94 -9.96
CA PRO A 599 -13.07 -27.35 -11.36
C PRO A 599 -14.15 -26.78 -12.30
N ASP A 600 -15.41 -26.80 -11.87
CA ASP A 600 -16.53 -26.33 -12.67
C ASP A 600 -16.84 -24.83 -12.51
N LYS A 601 -15.98 -24.06 -11.84
CA LYS A 601 -16.25 -22.63 -11.56
C LYS A 601 -16.49 -21.84 -12.85
N TRP A 602 -15.71 -22.14 -13.89
CA TRP A 602 -15.74 -21.42 -15.16
C TRP A 602 -17.09 -21.55 -15.89
N LEU A 603 -17.86 -22.61 -15.62
CA LEU A 603 -19.19 -22.82 -16.21
C LEU A 603 -20.17 -21.67 -15.90
N ARG A 604 -19.95 -20.92 -14.82
CA ARG A 604 -20.75 -19.74 -14.46
C ARG A 604 -20.72 -18.63 -15.52
N ASN A 605 -19.62 -18.56 -16.28
CA ASN A 605 -19.37 -17.53 -17.28
C ASN A 605 -19.35 -18.10 -18.71
N ALA A 606 -19.62 -19.40 -18.89
CA ALA A 606 -19.46 -20.08 -20.18
C ALA A 606 -20.37 -19.48 -21.26
N GLU A 607 -21.66 -19.28 -20.97
CA GLU A 607 -22.63 -18.73 -21.94
C GLU A 607 -22.25 -17.34 -22.47
N GLU A 608 -21.59 -16.52 -21.65
CA GLU A 608 -21.17 -15.17 -22.01
C GLU A 608 -19.86 -15.15 -22.81
N LEU A 609 -18.97 -16.11 -22.56
CA LEU A 609 -17.68 -16.23 -23.24
C LEU A 609 -17.77 -16.98 -24.57
N GLU A 610 -18.73 -17.90 -24.69
CA GLU A 610 -18.92 -18.76 -25.87
C GLU A 610 -18.91 -17.99 -27.20
N PRO A 611 -19.59 -16.83 -27.35
CA PRO A 611 -19.60 -16.09 -28.63
C PRO A 611 -18.24 -15.55 -29.07
N TYR A 612 -17.26 -15.48 -28.17
CA TYR A 612 -15.93 -14.91 -28.39
C TYR A 612 -14.81 -15.95 -28.31
N TRP A 613 -15.16 -17.24 -28.20
CA TRP A 613 -14.19 -18.31 -28.01
C TRP A 613 -13.27 -18.49 -29.22
N ASP A 614 -13.70 -18.10 -30.41
CA ASP A 614 -12.87 -18.10 -31.62
C ASP A 614 -11.58 -17.27 -31.47
N HIS A 615 -11.58 -16.23 -30.62
CA HIS A 615 -10.37 -15.45 -30.33
C HIS A 615 -9.33 -16.28 -29.57
N VAL A 616 -9.79 -17.23 -28.76
CA VAL A 616 -9.00 -18.04 -27.83
C VAL A 616 -8.57 -19.36 -28.45
N ALA A 617 -9.44 -19.98 -29.26
CA ALA A 617 -9.31 -21.37 -29.70
C ALA A 617 -7.97 -21.71 -30.37
N ASP A 618 -7.53 -20.92 -31.35
CA ASP A 618 -6.28 -21.20 -32.09
C ASP A 618 -5.04 -21.05 -31.19
N VAL A 619 -5.03 -20.01 -30.35
CA VAL A 619 -3.93 -19.74 -29.42
C VAL A 619 -3.89 -20.79 -28.31
N ALA A 620 -5.05 -21.24 -27.84
CA ALA A 620 -5.21 -22.31 -26.87
C ALA A 620 -4.77 -23.67 -27.38
N ALA A 621 -4.91 -23.95 -28.68
CA ALA A 621 -4.44 -25.19 -29.29
C ALA A 621 -2.91 -25.20 -29.47
N ARG A 622 -2.29 -24.02 -29.60
CA ARG A 622 -0.83 -23.86 -29.67
C ARG A 622 -0.18 -23.93 -28.28
N ALA A 623 -0.80 -23.29 -27.30
CA ALA A 623 -0.36 -23.24 -25.90
C ALA A 623 -0.40 -24.62 -25.23
#